data_AF-A0A831YQZ2-F1
#
_entry.id   AF-A0A831YQZ2-F1
#
_cell.length_a   1.000
_cell.length_b   1.000
_cell.length_c   1.000
_cell.angle_alpha   90.00
_cell.angle_beta   90.00
_cell.angle_gamma   90.00
#
_symmetry.space_group_name_H-M   'P 1'
#
loop_
_entity.id
_entity.type
_entity.pdbx_description
1 polymer ?
#
loop_
_entity_poly.entity_id
_entity_poly.type
_entity_poly.pdbx_seq_one_letter_code
_entity_poly.pdbx_strand_id
1 'polypeptide(L)'
;MPTFTIVTTSATQGSDAAEVSSLADEFVNESEALGYSRRMAEEMVGLAHQLALDFDYSNVGLYDGDLIDEELDPEHPAFLGAWVLDAEGVAFVPADEFHDDAADVDVP
;
A
#
# COMPACT_ATOMS: atom_id res chain seq x y z
N MET A 1 14.35 -8.68 -15.49
CA MET A 1 13.25 -7.70 -15.55
C MET A 1 13.38 -6.83 -14.31
N PRO A 2 12.80 -5.63 -14.23
CA PRO A 2 12.72 -4.94 -12.94
C PRO A 2 11.91 -5.79 -11.96
N THR A 3 12.39 -5.89 -10.72
CA THR A 3 11.64 -6.52 -9.62
C THR A 3 10.89 -5.42 -8.89
N PHE A 4 9.73 -5.74 -8.35
CA PHE A 4 8.98 -4.81 -7.52
C PHE A 4 8.52 -5.51 -6.25
N THR A 5 8.50 -4.75 -5.16
CA THR A 5 7.99 -5.23 -3.88
C THR A 5 6.70 -4.50 -3.57
N ILE A 6 5.67 -5.26 -3.20
CA ILE A 6 4.36 -4.77 -2.82
C ILE A 6 4.20 -5.02 -1.33
N VAL A 7 3.92 -3.95 -0.58
CA VAL A 7 3.67 -4.03 0.87
C VAL A 7 2.20 -3.72 1.10
N THR A 8 1.49 -4.68 1.66
CA THR A 8 0.12 -4.51 2.12
C THR A 8 0.13 -4.26 3.61
N THR A 9 -0.43 -3.13 4.03
CA THR A 9 -0.66 -2.81 5.44
C THR A 9 -2.16 -2.75 5.66
N SER A 10 -2.67 -3.50 6.63
CA SER A 10 -4.09 -3.47 6.98
C SER A 10 -4.28 -3.34 8.49
N ALA A 11 -5.06 -2.35 8.92
CA ALA A 11 -5.49 -2.19 10.30
C ALA A 11 -7.02 -2.33 10.40
N THR A 12 -7.47 -3.22 11.29
CA THR A 12 -8.89 -3.46 11.56
C THR A 12 -9.31 -2.79 12.86
N GLN A 13 -10.50 -2.16 12.85
CA GLN A 13 -11.04 -1.47 14.01
C GLN A 13 -11.24 -2.38 15.23
N GLY A 14 -10.76 -1.91 16.37
CA GLY A 14 -10.78 -2.66 17.63
C GLY A 14 -9.64 -3.66 17.79
N SER A 15 -8.65 -3.64 16.89
CA SER A 15 -7.40 -4.39 17.01
C SER A 15 -6.22 -3.42 17.11
N ASP A 16 -5.40 -3.54 18.16
CA ASP A 16 -4.19 -2.73 18.34
C ASP A 16 -3.06 -3.08 17.36
N ALA A 17 -3.24 -4.10 16.50
CA ALA A 17 -2.21 -4.60 15.59
C ALA A 17 -2.59 -4.36 14.12
N ALA A 18 -1.70 -3.69 13.38
CA ALA A 18 -1.71 -3.68 11.92
C ALA A 18 -1.01 -4.95 11.40
N GLU A 19 -1.64 -5.62 10.44
CA GLU A 19 -1.03 -6.73 9.72
C GLU A 19 -0.27 -6.18 8.52
N VAL A 20 1.02 -6.48 8.44
CA VAL A 20 1.89 -6.10 7.32
C VAL A 20 2.31 -7.36 6.58
N SER A 21 2.11 -7.37 5.27
CA SER A 21 2.48 -8.46 4.38
C SER A 21 3.25 -7.90 3.19
N SER A 22 4.43 -8.47 2.91
CA SER A 22 5.24 -8.11 1.75
C SER A 22 5.21 -9.24 0.71
N LEU A 23 5.16 -8.84 -0.57
CA LEU A 23 5.21 -9.72 -1.72
C LEU A 23 6.15 -9.12 -2.76
N ALA A 24 7.23 -9.83 -3.08
CA ALA A 24 8.13 -9.46 -4.18
C ALA A 24 7.79 -10.28 -5.43
N ASP A 25 7.70 -9.60 -6.57
CA ASP A 25 7.39 -10.23 -7.87
C ASP A 25 8.12 -9.48 -9.02
N GLU A 26 8.33 -10.19 -10.13
CA GLU A 26 9.03 -9.66 -11.31
C GLU A 26 8.02 -9.18 -12.35
N PHE A 27 8.08 -7.90 -12.71
CA PHE A 27 7.19 -7.31 -13.71
C PHE A 27 7.97 -6.81 -14.92
N VAL A 28 7.32 -6.77 -16.09
CA VAL A 28 7.98 -6.28 -17.31
C VAL A 28 8.29 -4.78 -17.22
N ASN A 29 7.45 -4.02 -16.54
CA ASN A 29 7.57 -2.57 -16.32
C ASN A 29 6.71 -2.10 -15.14
N GLU A 30 6.91 -0.86 -14.72
CA GLU A 30 6.17 -0.20 -13.64
C GLU A 30 4.65 -0.18 -13.87
N SER A 31 4.19 0.03 -15.11
CA SER A 31 2.75 0.07 -15.41
C SER A 31 2.07 -1.28 -15.16
N GLU A 32 2.78 -2.38 -15.36
CA GLU A 32 2.30 -3.73 -15.04
C GLU A 32 2.21 -3.95 -13.53
N ALA A 33 3.25 -3.54 -12.78
CA ALA A 33 3.26 -3.59 -11.31
C ALA A 33 2.16 -2.72 -10.69
N LEU A 34 1.94 -1.51 -11.21
CA LEU A 34 0.83 -0.62 -10.83
C LEU A 34 -0.54 -1.26 -11.12
N GLY A 35 -0.70 -1.87 -12.31
CA GLY A 35 -1.95 -2.53 -12.68
C GLY A 35 -2.24 -3.81 -11.87
N TYR A 36 -1.21 -4.49 -11.39
CA TYR A 36 -1.33 -5.64 -10.49
C TYR A 36 -1.69 -5.18 -9.06
N SER A 37 -0.93 -4.23 -8.50
CA SER A 37 -1.17 -3.69 -7.15
C SER A 37 -2.54 -3.04 -7.02
N ARG A 38 -3.03 -2.36 -8.07
CA ARG A 38 -4.41 -1.85 -8.12
C ARG A 38 -5.44 -2.96 -7.93
N ARG A 39 -5.34 -4.04 -8.72
CA ARG A 39 -6.29 -5.16 -8.64
C ARG A 39 -6.23 -5.81 -7.26
N MET A 40 -5.04 -5.94 -6.69
CA MET A 40 -4.88 -6.44 -5.32
C MET A 40 -5.59 -5.53 -4.31
N ALA A 41 -5.43 -4.21 -4.40
CA ALA A 41 -6.12 -3.26 -3.53
C ALA A 41 -7.65 -3.32 -3.69
N GLU A 42 -8.15 -3.38 -4.93
CA GLU A 42 -9.59 -3.52 -5.22
C GLU A 42 -10.17 -4.81 -4.62
N GLU A 43 -9.46 -5.94 -4.75
CA GLU A 43 -9.87 -7.22 -4.16
C GLU A 43 -9.89 -7.15 -2.63
N MET A 44 -8.94 -6.46 -2.00
CA MET A 44 -8.91 -6.29 -0.54
C MET A 44 -10.07 -5.45 -0.01
N VAL A 45 -10.43 -4.36 -0.68
CA VAL A 45 -11.65 -3.61 -0.34
C VAL A 45 -12.89 -4.49 -0.49
N GLY A 46 -12.96 -5.28 -1.57
CA GLY A 46 -14.04 -6.24 -1.79
C GLY A 46 -14.15 -7.28 -0.67
N LEU A 47 -13.02 -7.85 -0.24
CA LEU A 47 -12.95 -8.83 0.86
C LEU A 47 -13.36 -8.20 2.20
N ALA A 48 -12.91 -6.99 2.49
CA ALA A 48 -13.28 -6.31 3.72
C ALA A 48 -14.76 -6.01 3.82
N HIS A 49 -15.37 -5.56 2.72
CA HIS A 49 -16.81 -5.36 2.65
C HIS A 49 -17.59 -6.67 2.83
N GLN A 50 -17.10 -7.79 2.26
CA GLN A 50 -17.71 -9.12 2.46
C GLN A 50 -17.59 -9.63 3.89
N LEU A 51 -16.47 -9.35 4.55
CA LEU A 51 -16.18 -9.76 5.92
C LEU A 51 -16.74 -8.79 6.97
N ALA A 52 -17.36 -7.69 6.54
CA ALA A 52 -17.83 -6.58 7.38
C ALA A 52 -16.71 -6.07 8.33
N LEU A 53 -15.49 -5.97 7.80
CA LEU A 53 -14.35 -5.40 8.50
C LEU A 53 -14.42 -3.87 8.36
N ASP A 54 -14.53 -3.18 9.49
CA ASP A 54 -14.28 -1.74 9.55
C ASP A 54 -12.76 -1.53 9.50
N PHE A 55 -12.27 -1.04 8.36
CA PHE A 55 -10.88 -0.60 8.25
C PHE A 55 -10.74 0.80 8.85
N ASP A 56 -9.83 0.96 9.81
CA ASP A 56 -9.42 2.31 10.23
C ASP A 56 -8.44 2.92 9.22
N TYR A 57 -7.53 2.09 8.66
CA TYR A 57 -6.59 2.48 7.61
C TYR A 57 -5.97 1.23 6.96
N SER A 58 -5.97 1.15 5.62
CA SER A 58 -5.26 0.10 4.87
C SER A 58 -4.59 0.70 3.65
N ASN A 59 -3.40 0.22 3.29
CA ASN A 59 -2.70 0.65 2.09
C ASN A 59 -1.95 -0.49 1.39
N VAL A 60 -1.70 -0.29 0.09
CA VAL A 60 -0.83 -1.14 -0.73
C VAL A 60 0.28 -0.29 -1.30
N GLY A 61 1.44 -0.31 -0.64
CA GLY A 61 2.65 0.36 -1.10
C GLY A 61 3.34 -0.42 -2.22
N LEU A 62 3.89 0.32 -3.19
CA LEU A 62 4.68 -0.21 -4.29
C LEU A 62 6.11 0.31 -4.19
N TYR A 63 7.07 -0.59 -4.30
CA TYR A 63 8.50 -0.30 -4.21
C TYR A 63 9.26 -0.85 -5.41
N ASP A 64 10.26 -0.12 -5.90
CA ASP A 64 11.18 -0.58 -6.92
C ASP A 64 12.27 -1.49 -6.32
N GLY A 65 12.42 -2.69 -6.88
CA GLY A 65 13.41 -3.68 -6.46
C GLY A 65 12.84 -4.87 -5.68
N ASP A 66 13.74 -5.83 -5.43
CA ASP A 66 13.51 -7.01 -4.59
C ASP A 66 13.92 -6.69 -3.15
N LEU A 67 12.95 -6.28 -2.33
CA LEU A 67 13.18 -5.74 -0.98
C LEU A 67 12.44 -6.56 0.09
N ILE A 68 12.14 -7.84 -0.20
CA ILE A 68 11.30 -8.70 0.65
C ILE A 68 11.84 -8.88 2.08
N ASP A 69 13.16 -8.81 2.24
CA ASP A 69 13.87 -8.95 3.51
C ASP A 69 14.20 -7.60 4.18
N GLU A 70 13.76 -6.48 3.59
CA GLU A 70 14.01 -5.13 4.11
C GLU A 70 12.84 -4.64 4.97
N GLU A 71 13.16 -3.80 5.94
CA GLU A 71 12.14 -3.04 6.68
C GLU A 71 11.65 -1.92 5.77
N LEU A 72 10.45 -2.12 5.21
CA LEU A 72 9.85 -1.20 4.25
C LEU A 72 8.85 -0.29 4.95
N ASP A 73 9.10 0.99 4.80
CA ASP A 73 8.22 2.08 5.21
C ASP A 73 8.11 3.11 4.07
N PRO A 74 7.10 4.00 4.12
CA PRO A 74 6.92 4.99 3.07
C PRO A 74 8.12 5.93 2.87
N GLU A 75 9.00 6.15 3.85
CA GLU A 75 10.20 6.99 3.72
C GLU A 75 11.33 6.29 2.94
N HIS A 76 11.18 4.99 2.65
CA HIS A 76 12.16 4.21 1.89
C HIS A 76 12.36 4.79 0.48
N PRO A 77 13.60 4.96 -0.01
CA PRO A 77 13.88 5.63 -1.29
C PRO A 77 13.34 4.89 -2.52
N ALA A 78 13.02 3.60 -2.37
CA ALA A 78 12.40 2.80 -3.42
C ALA A 78 10.88 2.95 -3.48
N PHE A 79 10.26 3.66 -2.55
CA PHE A 79 8.81 3.86 -2.51
C PHE A 79 8.35 4.68 -3.72
N LEU A 80 7.43 4.10 -4.51
CA LEU A 80 6.86 4.73 -5.70
C LEU A 80 5.50 5.38 -5.41
N GLY A 81 4.79 4.89 -4.39
CA GLY A 81 3.47 5.35 -3.99
C GLY A 81 2.65 4.22 -3.38
N ALA A 82 1.45 4.56 -2.92
CA ALA A 82 0.55 3.61 -2.29
C ALA A 82 -0.89 3.76 -2.79
N TRP A 83 -1.58 2.63 -2.89
CA TRP A 83 -3.04 2.64 -2.95
C TRP A 83 -3.57 2.80 -1.53
N VAL A 84 -4.27 3.89 -1.24
CA VAL A 84 -4.99 4.11 0.00
C VAL A 84 -6.38 3.49 -0.14
N LEU A 85 -6.75 2.66 0.83
CA LEU A 85 -8.02 1.94 0.87
C LEU A 85 -8.89 2.55 1.96
N ASP A 86 -10.06 3.06 1.58
CA ASP A 86 -11.04 3.67 2.47
C ASP A 86 -12.48 3.20 2.13
N ALA A 87 -13.46 3.76 2.83
CA ALA A 87 -14.88 3.42 2.64
C ALA A 87 -15.46 3.88 1.29
N GLU A 88 -14.84 4.85 0.62
CA GLU A 88 -15.22 5.36 -0.70
C GLU A 88 -14.57 4.55 -1.83
N GLY A 89 -13.43 3.90 -1.57
CA GLY A 89 -12.82 2.92 -2.47
C GLY A 89 -11.30 2.88 -2.37
N VAL A 90 -10.64 2.86 -3.54
CA VAL A 90 -9.18 2.81 -3.65
C VAL A 90 -8.69 4.01 -4.44
N ALA A 91 -7.72 4.75 -3.89
CA ALA A 91 -7.06 5.87 -4.55
C ALA A 91 -5.54 5.66 -4.57
N PHE A 92 -4.89 5.92 -5.71
CA PHE A 92 -3.42 5.89 -5.78
C PHE A 92 -2.86 7.25 -5.40
N VAL A 93 -1.94 7.23 -4.43
CA VAL A 93 -1.19 8.41 -3.99
C VAL A 93 0.27 8.17 -4.36
N PRO A 94 0.86 8.95 -5.29
CA PRO A 94 2.26 8.83 -5.64
C PRO A 94 3.16 9.24 -4.47
N ALA A 95 4.41 8.75 -4.44
CA ALA A 95 5.34 8.98 -3.33
C ALA A 95 5.50 10.47 -2.96
N ASP A 96 5.68 11.35 -3.95
CA ASP A 96 5.82 12.80 -3.73
C ASP A 96 4.61 13.41 -3.00
N GLU A 97 3.39 12.93 -3.30
CA GLU A 97 2.15 13.40 -2.66
C GLU A 97 1.94 12.75 -1.29
N PHE A 98 2.30 11.47 -1.16
CA PHE A 98 2.18 10.72 0.09
C PHE A 98 3.07 11.32 1.19
N HIS A 99 4.25 11.81 0.84
CA HIS A 99 5.16 12.48 1.78
C HIS A 99 4.73 13.91 2.14
N ASP A 100 4.09 14.63 1.21
CA ASP A 100 3.59 15.99 1.46
C ASP A 100 2.38 15.97 2.39
N ASP A 101 1.46 15.00 2.21
CA ASP A 101 0.26 14.84 3.06
C ASP A 101 0.63 14.40 4.50
N ALA A 102 1.66 13.57 4.65
CA ALA A 102 2.21 13.19 5.97
C ALA A 102 2.87 14.37 6.70
N ALA A 103 3.36 15.39 5.98
CA ALA A 103 3.97 16.57 6.56
C ALA A 103 2.94 17.61 7.05
N ASP A 104 1.70 17.57 6.55
CA ASP A 104 0.63 18.51 6.95
C ASP A 104 -0.13 18.05 8.22
N VAL A 105 0.14 16.84 8.72
CA VAL A 105 -0.48 16.30 9.96
C VAL A 105 0.23 16.73 11.26
N ASP A 106 1.27 17.58 11.18
CA ASP A 106 1.97 18.12 12.35
C ASP A 106 1.71 19.63 12.54
N VAL A 107 0.52 20.01 13.05
CA VAL A 107 0.36 21.27 13.80
C VAL A 107 -0.86 21.18 14.75
N PRO A 108 -0.82 21.63 16.03
CA PRO A 108 0.25 22.29 16.80
C PRO A 108 0.76 21.54 18.05
#